data_AF-A0A821B8H5-F1
#
_entry.id   AF-A0A821B8H5-F1
#
_cell.length_a   1.000
_cell.length_b   1.000
_cell.length_c   1.000
_cell.angle_alpha   90.00
_cell.angle_beta   90.00
_cell.angle_gamma   90.00
#
_symmetry.space_group_name_H-M   'P 1'
#
loop_
_entity.id
_entity.type
_entity.pdbx_description
1 polymer ?
#
loop_
_entity_poly.entity_id
_entity_poly.type
_entity_poly.pdbx_seq_one_letter_code
_entity_poly.pdbx_strand_id
1 'polypeptide(L)'
;MDNLQSSSIKFFVLADSHAKFIPATYTTSSFSLITKSIPGLKCQHGKISISLSFPCSKTTARFPTEQSLLSNINIYNEQLQSLSAVMNFNILNFHITNNHLAQDNMHIHFRFRDLIINSIINYFDQVNQTISATIITPTSTSATDPTSSLSLPSDQTIINKKSKSRAVLDRKNKKRFEQLKLKRQQHTIKRKIHHQWTAALIKEYLDSIHVKYSRIPPVYNKILRIC
;
A
#
# COMPACT_ATOMS: atom_id res chain seq x y z
N MET A 1 -26.40 -12.82 -30.98
CA MET A 1 -26.56 -11.93 -29.82
C MET A 1 -25.21 -11.84 -29.15
N ASP A 2 -24.39 -10.90 -29.61
CA ASP A 2 -23.03 -10.75 -29.12
C ASP A 2 -23.07 -10.11 -27.75
N ASN A 3 -22.58 -10.86 -26.77
CA ASN A 3 -22.55 -10.51 -25.37
C ASN A 3 -21.51 -9.40 -25.20
N LEU A 4 -21.95 -8.13 -25.26
CA LEU A 4 -21.15 -6.95 -24.94
C LEU A 4 -20.65 -7.10 -23.49
N GLN A 5 -19.49 -7.75 -23.33
CA GLN A 5 -18.76 -7.79 -22.08
C GLN A 5 -18.32 -6.36 -21.78
N SER A 6 -19.16 -5.65 -21.01
CA SER A 6 -18.81 -4.37 -20.41
C SER A 6 -17.45 -4.50 -19.76
N SER A 7 -16.46 -3.78 -20.30
CA SER A 7 -15.10 -3.80 -19.78
C SER A 7 -15.12 -3.13 -18.41
N SER A 8 -15.23 -3.96 -17.36
CA SER A 8 -15.18 -3.51 -15.96
C SER A 8 -13.98 -2.60 -15.75
N ILE A 9 -14.24 -1.37 -15.30
CA ILE A 9 -13.20 -0.40 -14.99
C ILE A 9 -12.40 -0.93 -13.79
N LYS A 10 -11.08 -1.04 -13.96
CA LYS A 10 -10.17 -1.51 -12.92
C LYS A 10 -9.58 -0.33 -12.18
N PHE A 11 -9.82 -0.28 -10.88
CA PHE A 11 -9.27 0.74 -10.00
C PHE A 11 -8.15 0.15 -9.14
N PHE A 12 -7.12 0.96 -8.93
CA PHE A 12 -5.99 0.62 -8.10
C PHE A 12 -5.93 1.55 -6.89
N VAL A 13 -6.18 0.98 -5.70
CA VAL A 13 -6.10 1.73 -4.44
C VAL A 13 -4.77 1.45 -3.78
N LEU A 14 -4.01 2.53 -3.59
CA LEU A 14 -2.82 2.56 -2.76
C LEU A 14 -3.18 3.17 -1.42
N ALA A 15 -2.94 2.41 -0.37
CA ALA A 15 -3.04 2.88 1.00
C ALA A 15 -1.82 2.37 1.78
N ASP A 16 -1.51 3.06 2.87
CA ASP A 16 -0.33 2.80 3.68
C ASP A 16 -0.49 1.50 4.51
N SER A 17 0.31 1.34 5.56
CA SER A 17 0.22 0.23 6.51
C SER A 17 -1.18 0.00 7.13
N HIS A 18 -2.08 0.99 7.08
CA HIS A 18 -3.46 0.91 7.57
C HIS A 18 -4.43 0.26 6.58
N ALA A 19 -4.02 0.03 5.32
CA ALA A 19 -4.83 -0.62 4.28
C ALA A 19 -5.11 -2.11 4.52
N LYS A 20 -4.51 -2.72 5.55
CA LYS A 20 -4.63 -4.16 5.87
C LYS A 20 -6.08 -4.61 6.05
N PHE A 21 -6.97 -3.67 6.36
CA PHE A 21 -8.39 -3.93 6.60
C PHE A 21 -9.25 -3.90 5.32
N ILE A 22 -8.70 -3.42 4.21
CA ILE A 22 -9.37 -3.41 2.90
C ILE A 22 -9.15 -4.79 2.24
N PRO A 23 -10.18 -5.44 1.69
CA PRO A 23 -10.02 -6.70 0.94
C PRO A 23 -9.00 -6.53 -0.19
N ALA A 24 -8.13 -7.53 -0.40
CA ALA A 24 -7.13 -7.49 -1.48
C ALA A 24 -7.78 -7.32 -2.88
N THR A 25 -9.00 -7.84 -3.02
CA THR A 25 -9.85 -7.67 -4.20
C THR A 25 -11.29 -7.44 -3.76
N TYR A 26 -11.95 -6.45 -4.34
CA TYR A 26 -13.38 -6.19 -4.16
C TYR A 26 -14.01 -5.94 -5.53
N THR A 27 -15.08 -6.64 -5.87
CA THR A 27 -15.69 -6.58 -7.20
C THR A 27 -17.17 -6.29 -7.07
N THR A 28 -17.66 -5.34 -7.85
CA THR A 28 -19.08 -5.03 -8.03
C THR A 28 -19.47 -5.29 -9.49
N SER A 29 -20.76 -5.14 -9.83
CA SER A 29 -21.21 -5.15 -11.22
C SER A 29 -20.56 -4.04 -12.06
N SER A 30 -20.16 -2.94 -11.43
CA SER A 30 -19.70 -1.72 -12.09
C SER A 30 -18.18 -1.60 -12.14
N PHE A 31 -17.46 -2.16 -11.17
CA PHE A 31 -16.00 -2.01 -11.09
C PHE A 31 -15.30 -3.15 -10.35
N SER A 32 -13.99 -3.28 -10.57
CA SER A 32 -13.12 -4.17 -9.80
C SER A 32 -12.00 -3.36 -9.14
N LEU A 33 -11.93 -3.47 -7.81
CA LEU A 33 -10.93 -2.87 -6.96
C LEU A 33 -9.86 -3.90 -6.61
N ILE A 34 -8.60 -3.53 -6.85
CA ILE A 34 -7.44 -4.32 -6.41
C ILE A 34 -6.61 -3.45 -5.45
N THR A 35 -6.51 -3.90 -4.21
CA THR A 35 -5.70 -3.23 -3.18
C THR A 35 -4.35 -3.91 -3.08
N LYS A 36 -3.26 -3.14 -3.19
CA LYS A 36 -1.91 -3.64 -2.95
C LYS A 36 -1.15 -2.71 -2.02
N SER A 37 -0.43 -3.30 -1.07
CA SER A 37 0.66 -2.61 -0.39
C SER A 37 1.89 -2.66 -1.30
N ILE A 38 2.31 -1.51 -1.84
CA ILE A 38 3.54 -1.41 -2.63
C ILE A 38 4.57 -0.60 -1.84
N PRO A 39 5.67 -1.22 -1.36
CA PRO A 39 6.83 -0.47 -0.92
C PRO A 39 7.58 0.08 -2.15
N GLY A 40 7.72 1.41 -2.25
CA GLY A 40 8.42 2.08 -3.35
C GLY A 40 7.58 2.11 -4.64
N LEU A 41 6.95 3.25 -4.89
CA LEU A 41 6.02 3.43 -6.01
C LEU A 41 6.76 3.46 -7.36
N LYS A 42 6.68 2.38 -8.13
CA LYS A 42 6.89 2.39 -9.59
C LYS A 42 5.56 2.02 -10.23
N CYS A 43 4.83 3.00 -10.76
CA CYS A 43 3.56 2.73 -11.42
C CYS A 43 3.72 2.71 -12.93
N GLN A 44 3.30 1.62 -13.55
CA GLN A 44 3.16 1.49 -14.99
C GLN A 44 1.69 1.19 -15.27
N HIS A 45 0.99 2.20 -15.81
CA HIS A 45 -0.31 2.12 -16.49
C HIS A 45 -1.54 1.84 -15.59
N GLY A 46 -2.30 2.90 -15.27
CA GLY A 46 -3.62 2.86 -14.61
C GLY A 46 -3.96 4.17 -13.89
N LYS A 47 -5.26 4.53 -13.76
CA LYS A 47 -5.70 5.61 -12.88
C LYS A 47 -5.49 5.16 -11.43
N ILE A 48 -4.55 5.80 -10.75
CA ILE A 48 -4.23 5.50 -9.35
C ILE A 48 -5.16 6.32 -8.47
N SER A 49 -5.69 5.71 -7.41
CA SER A 49 -6.34 6.44 -6.32
C SER A 49 -5.54 6.23 -5.04
N ILE A 50 -5.08 7.32 -4.43
CA ILE A 50 -4.33 7.32 -3.17
C ILE A 50 -5.22 7.85 -2.05
N SER A 51 -5.27 7.15 -0.92
CA SER A 51 -5.91 7.65 0.30
C SER A 51 -5.05 8.70 0.98
N LEU A 52 -5.65 9.78 1.48
CA LEU A 52 -4.98 10.66 2.45
C LEU A 52 -4.61 9.90 3.72
N SER A 53 -3.62 10.46 4.43
CA SER A 53 -3.23 9.96 5.74
C SER A 53 -4.38 10.16 6.75
N PHE A 54 -4.63 9.14 7.57
CA PHE A 54 -5.64 9.19 8.61
C PHE A 54 -5.21 10.12 9.74
N PRO A 55 -6.16 10.74 10.49
CA PRO A 55 -5.80 11.47 11.70
C PRO A 55 -5.03 10.53 12.63
N CYS A 56 -3.93 11.04 13.17
CA CYS A 56 -3.10 10.35 14.15
C CYS A 56 -2.91 11.32 15.31
N SER A 57 -3.30 10.89 16.51
CA SER A 57 -3.11 11.67 17.75
C SER A 57 -1.98 11.11 18.61
N LYS A 58 -1.26 10.09 18.13
CA LYS A 58 -0.11 9.54 18.84
C LYS A 58 1.15 10.34 18.57
N THR A 59 1.51 11.18 19.54
CA THR A 59 2.75 11.97 19.51
C THR A 59 4.01 11.10 19.52
N THR A 60 5.12 11.69 19.10
CA THR A 60 6.45 11.05 19.12
C THR A 60 7.48 12.03 19.64
N ALA A 61 8.70 11.59 19.94
CA ALA A 61 9.78 12.51 20.32
C ALA A 61 10.05 13.62 19.27
N ARG A 62 9.77 13.33 17.99
CA ARG A 62 9.91 14.31 16.89
C ARG A 62 8.74 15.30 16.83
N PHE A 63 7.55 14.87 17.26
CA PHE A 63 6.32 15.67 17.26
C PHE A 63 5.68 15.57 18.66
N PRO A 64 6.20 16.32 19.65
CA PRO A 64 5.88 16.12 21.06
C PRO A 64 4.45 16.53 21.41
N THR A 65 3.81 17.38 20.61
CA THR A 65 2.44 17.85 20.81
C THR A 65 1.53 17.39 19.67
N GLU A 66 0.24 17.16 19.97
CA GLU A 66 -0.76 16.81 18.95
C GLU A 66 -0.83 17.89 17.86
N GLN A 67 -0.71 19.17 18.23
CA GLN A 67 -0.68 20.28 17.28
C GLN A 67 0.51 20.18 16.30
N SER A 68 1.71 19.85 16.79
CA SER A 68 2.90 19.68 15.94
C SER A 68 2.77 18.49 14.98
N LEU A 69 2.14 17.40 15.45
CA LEU A 69 1.86 16.23 14.64
C LEU A 69 0.82 16.54 13.56
N LEU A 70 -0.29 17.20 13.94
CA LEU A 70 -1.36 17.59 13.03
C LEU A 70 -0.85 18.57 11.96
N SER A 71 -0.04 19.56 12.34
CA SER A 71 0.61 20.46 11.39
C SER A 71 1.47 19.70 10.37
N ASN A 72 2.28 18.73 10.83
CA ASN A 72 3.09 17.91 9.93
C ASN A 72 2.22 17.03 9.00
N ILE A 73 1.13 16.45 9.51
CA ILE A 73 0.16 15.68 8.71
C ILE A 73 -0.48 16.56 7.63
N ASN A 74 -0.87 17.78 7.98
CA ASN A 74 -1.46 18.72 7.02
C ASN A 74 -0.48 19.08 5.91
N ILE A 75 0.77 19.42 6.25
CA ILE A 75 1.83 19.69 5.26
C ILE A 75 2.02 18.49 4.33
N TYR A 76 2.07 17.27 4.88
CA TYR A 76 2.17 16.06 4.07
C TYR A 76 0.98 15.88 3.12
N ASN A 77 -0.24 16.11 3.59
CA ASN A 77 -1.46 16.00 2.79
C ASN A 77 -1.50 17.05 1.67
N GLU A 78 -1.08 18.29 1.92
CA GLU A 78 -0.95 19.36 0.90
C GLU A 78 0.08 18.99 -0.17
N GLN A 79 1.23 18.44 0.23
CA GLN A 79 2.25 17.95 -0.69
C GLN A 79 1.72 16.80 -1.54
N LEU A 80 0.95 15.88 -0.94
CA LEU A 80 0.36 14.77 -1.67
C LEU A 80 -0.67 15.25 -2.70
N GLN A 81 -1.50 16.24 -2.36
CA GLN A 81 -2.43 16.90 -3.29
C GLN A 81 -1.70 17.61 -4.44
N SER A 82 -0.63 18.32 -4.14
CA SER A 82 0.19 18.96 -5.17
C SER A 82 0.77 17.91 -6.12
N LEU A 83 1.29 16.80 -5.57
CA LEU A 83 1.83 15.70 -6.35
C LEU A 83 0.74 14.99 -7.19
N SER A 84 -0.48 14.89 -6.69
CA SER A 84 -1.58 14.24 -7.40
C SER A 84 -1.99 14.98 -8.65
N ALA A 85 -1.99 16.31 -8.59
CA ALA A 85 -2.22 17.16 -9.77
C ALA A 85 -1.13 16.95 -10.83
N VAL A 86 0.15 16.94 -10.43
CA VAL A 86 1.29 16.75 -11.36
C VAL A 86 1.29 15.36 -11.98
N MET A 87 1.00 14.33 -11.19
CA MET A 87 1.09 12.92 -11.61
C MET A 87 -0.24 12.37 -12.13
N ASN A 88 -1.29 13.19 -12.17
CA ASN A 88 -2.65 12.85 -12.60
C ASN A 88 -3.20 11.58 -11.91
N PHE A 89 -3.06 11.52 -10.59
CA PHE A 89 -3.75 10.51 -9.77
C PHE A 89 -4.82 11.15 -8.90
N ASN A 90 -5.80 10.34 -8.50
CA ASN A 90 -6.90 10.80 -7.67
C ASN A 90 -6.55 10.65 -6.19
N ILE A 91 -7.00 11.61 -5.38
CA ILE A 91 -6.92 11.50 -3.92
C ILE A 91 -8.31 11.23 -3.35
N LEU A 92 -8.38 10.24 -2.48
CA LEU A 92 -9.54 9.89 -1.69
C LEU A 92 -9.38 10.47 -0.28
N ASN A 93 -10.28 11.35 0.12
CA ASN A 93 -10.36 11.82 1.50
C ASN A 93 -11.43 10.99 2.25
N PHE A 94 -10.99 10.16 3.18
CA PHE A 94 -11.90 9.50 4.10
C PHE A 94 -12.18 10.46 5.25
N HIS A 95 -13.46 10.74 5.53
CA HIS A 95 -13.87 11.58 6.66
C HIS A 95 -13.69 10.84 8.00
N ILE A 96 -12.43 10.54 8.33
CA ILE A 96 -12.00 9.89 9.56
C ILE A 96 -11.70 10.98 10.59
N THR A 97 -12.29 10.86 11.78
CA THR A 97 -12.08 11.76 12.91
C THR A 97 -11.42 10.98 14.05
N ASN A 98 -10.99 11.66 15.12
CA ASN A 98 -10.37 11.01 16.28
C ASN A 98 -11.29 9.96 16.92
N ASN A 99 -12.61 10.11 16.83
CA ASN A 99 -13.61 9.15 17.32
C ASN A 99 -13.59 7.81 16.55
N HIS A 100 -12.97 7.79 15.38
CA HIS A 100 -12.82 6.60 14.55
C HIS A 100 -11.54 5.81 14.86
N LEU A 101 -10.64 6.34 15.69
CA LEU A 101 -9.39 5.69 16.01
C LEU A 101 -9.54 4.62 17.11
N ALA A 102 -8.65 3.65 17.09
CA ALA A 102 -8.47 2.66 18.14
C ALA A 102 -7.79 3.29 19.36
N GLN A 103 -7.69 2.54 20.45
CA GLN A 103 -7.07 3.01 21.70
C GLN A 103 -5.61 3.47 21.55
N ASP A 104 -4.92 3.05 20.49
CA ASP A 104 -3.55 3.48 20.22
C ASP A 104 -3.44 4.83 19.51
N ASN A 105 -4.58 5.47 19.20
CA ASN A 105 -4.67 6.77 18.55
C ASN A 105 -3.91 6.88 17.22
N MET A 106 -3.66 5.73 16.56
CA MET A 106 -3.01 5.67 15.25
C MET A 106 -3.81 4.87 14.24
N HIS A 107 -4.40 3.75 14.65
CA HIS A 107 -5.13 2.88 13.74
C HIS A 107 -6.61 3.20 13.78
N ILE A 108 -7.30 3.00 12.66
CA ILE A 108 -8.77 3.04 12.66
C ILE A 108 -9.29 1.85 13.46
N HIS A 109 -10.24 2.10 14.34
CA HIS A 109 -10.89 1.06 15.11
C HIS A 109 -11.67 0.13 14.16
N PHE A 110 -11.52 -1.19 14.33
CA PHE A 110 -12.07 -2.19 13.39
C PHE A 110 -13.58 -2.03 13.12
N ARG A 111 -14.34 -1.57 14.12
CA ARG A 111 -15.78 -1.27 14.01
C ARG A 111 -16.14 -0.27 12.90
N PHE A 112 -15.22 0.59 12.49
CA PHE A 112 -15.42 1.59 11.42
C PHE A 112 -14.89 1.12 10.06
N ARG A 113 -14.57 -0.16 9.91
CA ARG A 113 -14.12 -0.74 8.64
C ARG A 113 -15.15 -0.50 7.52
N ASP A 114 -16.42 -0.69 7.81
CA ASP A 114 -17.49 -0.55 6.81
C ASP A 114 -17.63 0.90 6.35
N LEU A 115 -17.34 1.87 7.22
CA LEU A 115 -17.31 3.29 6.84
C LEU A 115 -16.27 3.53 5.74
N ILE A 116 -15.04 3.01 5.88
CA ILE A 116 -13.99 3.15 4.85
C ILE A 116 -14.44 2.48 3.56
N ILE A 117 -14.95 1.25 3.64
CA ILE A 117 -15.40 0.49 2.46
C ILE A 117 -16.51 1.26 1.73
N ASN A 118 -17.51 1.76 2.46
CA ASN A 118 -18.61 2.52 1.87
C ASN A 118 -18.14 3.84 1.27
N SER A 119 -17.17 4.55 1.88
CA SER A 119 -16.57 5.72 1.26
C SER A 119 -15.86 5.40 -0.06
N ILE A 120 -15.15 4.27 -0.13
CA ILE A 120 -14.51 3.81 -1.38
C ILE A 120 -15.57 3.50 -2.44
N ILE A 121 -16.62 2.77 -2.08
CA ILE A 121 -17.71 2.40 -3.00
C ILE A 121 -18.39 3.66 -3.54
N ASN A 122 -18.84 4.54 -2.65
CA ASN A 122 -19.53 5.78 -3.00
C ASN A 122 -18.69 6.64 -3.95
N TYR A 123 -17.38 6.75 -3.70
CA TYR A 123 -16.48 7.48 -4.58
C TYR A 123 -16.45 6.89 -6.00
N PHE A 124 -16.26 5.56 -6.12
CA PHE A 124 -16.18 4.94 -7.44
C PHE A 124 -17.52 4.92 -8.17
N ASP A 125 -18.64 4.84 -7.44
CA ASP A 125 -19.97 5.00 -8.02
C ASP A 125 -20.18 6.41 -8.56
N GLN A 126 -19.76 7.45 -7.85
CA GLN A 126 -19.78 8.84 -8.34
C GLN A 126 -18.92 9.02 -9.60
N VAL A 127 -17.69 8.50 -9.58
CA VAL A 127 -16.80 8.56 -10.75
C VAL A 127 -17.42 7.87 -11.96
N ASN A 128 -18.05 6.70 -11.77
CA ASN A 128 -18.73 5.99 -12.84
C ASN A 128 -19.93 6.79 -13.39
N GLN A 129 -20.73 7.41 -12.53
CA GLN A 129 -21.84 8.26 -12.95
C GLN A 129 -21.36 9.46 -13.79
N THR A 130 -20.26 10.11 -13.39
CA THR A 130 -19.67 11.23 -14.16
C THR A 130 -19.20 10.78 -15.55
N ILE A 131 -18.59 9.60 -15.66
CA ILE A 131 -18.16 9.03 -16.94
C ILE A 131 -19.37 8.75 -17.83
N SER A 132 -20.42 8.11 -17.29
CA SER A 132 -21.64 7.82 -18.04
C SER A 132 -22.34 9.09 -18.54
N ALA A 133 -22.39 10.14 -17.72
CA ALA A 133 -22.99 11.42 -18.12
C ALA A 133 -22.21 12.12 -19.26
N THR A 134 -20.89 12.01 -19.27
CA THR A 134 -20.03 12.65 -20.30
C THR A 134 -20.18 11.98 -21.67
N ILE A 135 -20.51 10.69 -21.72
CA ILE A 135 -20.64 9.93 -22.98
C ILE A 135 -21.98 10.20 -23.68
N ILE A 136 -23.03 10.60 -22.94
CA ILE A 136 -24.41 10.69 -23.45
C ILE A 136 -24.80 12.13 -23.81
N THR A 137 -23.87 13.10 -23.81
CA THR A 137 -24.15 14.41 -24.40
C THR A 137 -23.69 14.41 -25.86
N PRO A 138 -24.52 13.98 -26.84
CA PRO A 138 -24.20 14.18 -28.23
C PRO A 138 -24.07 15.68 -28.42
N THR A 139 -22.86 16.13 -28.76
CA THR A 139 -22.65 17.49 -29.23
C THR A 139 -23.38 17.55 -30.57
N SER A 140 -24.65 17.91 -30.54
CA SER A 140 -25.42 18.30 -31.71
C SER A 140 -24.90 19.67 -32.17
N THR A 141 -23.64 19.70 -32.60
CA THR A 141 -23.12 20.76 -33.43
C THR A 141 -23.53 20.39 -34.84
N SER A 142 -24.64 20.97 -35.28
CA SER A 142 -24.96 21.10 -36.69
C SER A 142 -23.76 21.67 -37.42
N ALA A 143 -23.07 20.86 -38.22
CA ALA A 143 -22.13 21.34 -39.22
C ALA A 143 -22.36 20.54 -40.50
N THR A 144 -22.70 21.29 -41.55
CA THR A 144 -22.67 20.87 -42.95
C THR A 144 -21.31 20.29 -43.32
N ASP A 145 -21.34 19.03 -43.76
CA ASP A 145 -20.64 18.50 -44.95
C ASP A 145 -19.12 18.23 -44.88
N PRO A 146 -18.54 17.45 -45.83
CA PRO A 146 -18.22 16.05 -45.52
C PRO A 146 -16.76 15.67 -45.88
N THR A 147 -16.43 14.41 -45.58
CA THR A 147 -15.39 13.61 -46.23
C THR A 147 -13.95 13.86 -45.77
N SER A 148 -13.41 12.90 -45.02
CA SER A 148 -12.07 12.32 -45.26
C SER A 148 -11.83 11.17 -44.27
N SER A 149 -11.94 9.95 -44.78
CA SER A 149 -11.62 8.70 -44.13
C SER A 149 -10.11 8.57 -43.88
N LEU A 150 -9.70 8.42 -42.62
CA LEU A 150 -8.40 7.85 -42.26
C LEU A 150 -8.56 6.90 -41.07
N SER A 151 -8.56 5.60 -41.36
CA SER A 151 -8.59 4.52 -40.38
C SER A 151 -7.21 4.34 -39.74
N LEU A 152 -7.11 4.50 -38.41
CA LEU A 152 -5.94 4.10 -37.63
C LEU A 152 -6.11 2.67 -37.07
N PRO A 153 -5.04 1.86 -37.01
CA PRO A 153 -5.10 0.48 -36.58
C PRO A 153 -5.13 0.38 -35.04
N SER A 154 -6.18 -0.25 -34.53
CA SER A 154 -6.39 -0.59 -33.12
C SER A 154 -5.62 -1.86 -32.75
N ASP A 155 -4.32 -1.73 -32.49
CA ASP A 155 -3.51 -2.79 -31.88
C ASP A 155 -3.74 -2.85 -30.35
N GLN A 156 -4.89 -3.39 -29.96
CA GLN A 156 -5.15 -3.80 -28.57
C GLN A 156 -4.64 -5.22 -28.36
N THR A 157 -3.36 -5.35 -28.05
CA THR A 157 -2.80 -6.60 -27.53
C THR A 157 -3.35 -6.84 -26.13
N ILE A 158 -4.39 -7.66 -26.04
CA ILE A 158 -4.98 -8.17 -24.79
C ILE A 158 -3.91 -9.02 -24.10
N ILE A 159 -3.14 -8.41 -23.19
CA ILE A 159 -2.20 -9.13 -22.33
C ILE A 159 -3.04 -9.89 -21.28
N ASN A 160 -3.44 -11.10 -21.64
CA ASN A 160 -3.99 -12.11 -20.75
C ASN A 160 -2.90 -12.52 -19.73
N LYS A 161 -2.72 -11.70 -18.68
CA LYS A 161 -1.83 -12.05 -17.57
C LYS A 161 -2.47 -13.21 -16.82
N LYS A 162 -2.09 -14.44 -17.19
CA LYS A 162 -2.42 -15.68 -16.48
C LYS A 162 -2.15 -15.48 -14.99
N SER A 163 -3.22 -15.32 -14.22
CA SER A 163 -3.16 -15.22 -12.76
C SER A 163 -2.53 -16.51 -12.25
N LYS A 164 -1.32 -16.41 -11.69
CA LYS A 164 -0.62 -17.58 -11.18
C LYS A 164 -1.41 -18.08 -9.97
N SER A 165 -1.77 -19.37 -9.99
CA SER A 165 -2.45 -20.02 -8.88
C SER A 165 -1.76 -19.71 -7.55
N ARG A 166 -2.55 -19.48 -6.51
CA ARG A 166 -2.09 -19.15 -5.14
C ARG A 166 -1.03 -20.15 -4.64
N ALA A 167 -1.18 -21.43 -4.99
CA ALA A 167 -0.22 -22.49 -4.68
C ALA A 167 1.20 -22.22 -5.25
N VAL A 168 1.29 -21.62 -6.45
CA VAL A 168 2.57 -21.24 -7.06
C VAL A 168 3.22 -20.08 -6.32
N LEU A 169 2.42 -19.11 -5.86
CA LEU A 169 2.90 -17.98 -5.07
C LEU A 169 3.41 -18.45 -3.70
N ASP A 170 2.67 -19.32 -3.03
CA ASP A 170 3.02 -19.88 -1.73
C ASP A 170 4.31 -20.71 -1.81
N ARG A 171 4.48 -21.52 -2.85
CA ARG A 171 5.72 -22.26 -3.09
C ARG A 171 6.92 -21.33 -3.28
N LYS A 172 6.75 -20.22 -4.01
CA LYS A 172 7.81 -19.21 -4.19
C LYS A 172 8.15 -18.49 -2.88
N ASN A 173 7.14 -18.10 -2.11
CA ASN A 173 7.34 -17.44 -0.82
C ASN A 173 8.04 -18.38 0.17
N LYS A 174 7.65 -19.65 0.23
CA LYS A 174 8.34 -20.68 1.05
C LYS A 174 9.81 -20.83 0.64
N LYS A 175 10.10 -20.92 -0.66
CA LYS A 175 11.49 -20.97 -1.16
C LYS A 175 12.30 -19.73 -0.77
N ARG A 176 11.70 -18.53 -0.89
CA ARG A 176 12.35 -17.27 -0.50
C ARG A 176 12.62 -17.22 1.00
N PHE A 177 11.69 -17.69 1.82
CA PHE A 177 11.84 -17.78 3.28
C PHE A 177 12.99 -18.71 3.67
N GLU A 178 13.06 -19.92 3.10
CA GLU A 178 14.16 -20.86 3.38
C GLU A 178 15.51 -20.31 2.93
N GLN A 179 15.58 -19.62 1.78
CA GLN A 179 16.81 -18.94 1.34
C GLN A 179 17.24 -17.83 2.30
N LEU A 180 16.29 -17.00 2.77
CA LEU A 180 16.56 -15.97 3.78
C LEU A 180 17.03 -16.58 5.10
N LYS A 181 16.46 -17.71 5.50
CA LYS A 181 16.84 -18.46 6.71
C LYS A 181 18.27 -18.99 6.60
N LEU A 182 18.64 -19.58 5.46
CA LEU A 182 20.01 -20.04 5.20
C LEU A 182 21.02 -18.89 5.20
N LYS A 183 20.71 -17.78 4.51
CA LYS A 183 21.57 -16.58 4.53
C LYS A 183 21.75 -16.05 5.95
N ARG A 184 20.67 -15.96 6.74
CA ARG A 184 20.76 -15.55 8.14
C ARG A 184 21.64 -16.51 8.94
N GLN A 185 21.55 -17.82 8.72
CA GLN A 185 22.42 -18.80 9.39
C GLN A 185 23.89 -18.63 9.02
N GLN A 186 24.21 -18.29 7.76
CA GLN A 186 25.58 -18.03 7.31
C GLN A 186 26.17 -16.77 7.95
N HIS A 187 25.36 -15.75 8.19
CA HIS A 187 25.78 -14.50 8.82
C HIS A 187 25.64 -14.49 10.36
N THR A 188 25.01 -15.51 10.95
CA THR A 188 24.86 -15.62 12.41
C THR A 188 25.93 -16.52 12.99
N ILE A 189 26.91 -15.95 13.68
CA ILE A 189 27.90 -16.72 14.44
C ILE A 189 27.27 -17.11 15.78
N LYS A 190 27.23 -18.42 16.06
CA LYS A 190 26.81 -18.95 17.36
C LYS A 190 28.04 -19.34 18.17
N ARG A 191 28.18 -18.78 19.37
CA ARG A 191 29.26 -19.13 20.31
C ARG A 191 28.69 -19.64 21.61
N LYS A 192 29.16 -20.79 22.06
CA LYS A 192 28.89 -21.28 23.42
C LYS A 192 29.72 -20.46 24.38
N ILE A 193 29.08 -19.86 25.38
CA ILE A 193 29.73 -19.01 26.37
C ILE A 193 29.66 -19.67 27.74
N HIS A 194 30.61 -19.33 28.61
CA HIS A 194 30.63 -19.87 29.96
C HIS A 194 29.51 -19.25 30.81
N HIS A 195 29.04 -19.97 31.83
CA HIS A 195 27.90 -19.52 32.66
C HIS A 195 28.23 -18.27 33.51
N GLN A 196 29.51 -17.98 33.70
CA GLN A 196 29.99 -16.80 34.43
C GLN A 196 30.06 -15.54 33.55
N TRP A 197 29.77 -15.64 32.24
CA TRP A 197 29.80 -14.49 31.36
C TRP A 197 28.68 -13.52 31.72
N THR A 198 29.06 -12.38 32.25
CA THR A 198 28.15 -11.26 32.51
C THR A 198 27.90 -10.46 31.23
N ALA A 199 26.89 -9.61 31.26
CA ALA A 199 26.62 -8.66 30.17
C ALA A 199 27.84 -7.78 29.83
N ALA A 200 28.64 -7.40 30.83
CA ALA A 200 29.86 -6.60 30.64
C ALA A 200 30.94 -7.39 29.89
N LEU A 201 31.19 -8.64 30.27
CA LEU A 201 32.16 -9.51 29.60
C LEU A 201 31.76 -9.82 28.15
N ILE A 202 30.46 -9.95 27.89
CA ILE A 202 29.95 -10.11 26.51
C ILE A 202 30.24 -8.86 25.67
N LYS A 203 30.07 -7.66 26.23
CA LYS A 203 30.38 -6.40 25.54
C LYS A 203 31.86 -6.31 25.19
N GLU A 204 32.72 -6.51 26.19
CA GLU A 204 34.18 -6.49 26.01
C GLU A 204 34.63 -7.49 24.94
N TYR A 205 34.08 -8.70 24.96
CA TYR A 205 34.34 -9.70 23.93
C TYR A 205 33.88 -9.24 22.55
N LEU A 206 32.66 -8.69 22.40
CA LEU A 206 32.16 -8.19 21.10
C LEU A 206 33.01 -7.03 20.57
N ASP A 207 33.46 -6.14 21.45
CA ASP A 207 34.35 -5.03 21.10
C ASP A 207 35.72 -5.54 20.64
N SER A 208 36.27 -6.59 21.29
CA SER A 208 37.54 -7.21 20.92
C SER A 208 37.55 -7.86 19.54
N ILE A 209 36.39 -8.31 19.04
CA ILE A 209 36.23 -8.86 17.69
C ILE A 209 35.65 -7.84 16.69
N HIS A 210 35.61 -6.55 17.08
CA HIS A 210 35.14 -5.43 16.27
C HIS A 210 33.70 -5.58 15.73
N VAL A 211 32.82 -6.23 16.50
CA VAL A 211 31.41 -6.34 16.13
C VAL A 211 30.66 -5.13 16.66
N LYS A 212 30.10 -4.32 15.76
CA LYS A 212 29.21 -3.21 16.14
C LYS A 212 27.85 -3.75 16.58
N TYR A 213 27.39 -3.38 17.77
CA TYR A 213 26.06 -3.76 18.28
C TYR A 213 25.33 -2.54 18.86
N SER A 214 24.00 -2.49 18.66
CA SER A 214 23.15 -1.47 19.29
C SER A 214 22.64 -1.91 20.67
N ARG A 215 22.51 -3.22 20.88
CA ARG A 215 22.10 -3.86 22.14
C ARG A 215 22.85 -5.18 22.29
N ILE A 216 23.11 -5.59 23.54
CA ILE A 216 23.74 -6.89 23.80
C ILE A 216 22.81 -8.00 23.25
N PRO A 217 23.33 -8.92 22.41
CA PRO A 217 22.51 -10.01 21.90
C PRO A 217 22.01 -10.90 23.04
N PRO A 218 20.77 -11.38 22.97
CA PRO A 218 20.20 -12.21 24.02
C PRO A 218 20.94 -13.55 24.08
N VAL A 219 21.32 -13.95 25.30
CA VAL A 219 21.95 -15.24 25.57
C VAL A 219 20.85 -16.26 25.88
N TYR A 220 20.76 -17.30 25.06
CA TYR A 220 19.83 -18.41 25.29
C TYR A 220 20.60 -19.71 25.43
N ASN A 221 20.35 -20.48 26.49
CA ASN A 221 21.03 -21.76 26.76
C ASN A 221 22.56 -21.65 26.70
N LYS A 222 23.11 -20.54 27.21
CA LYS A 222 24.57 -20.27 27.19
C LYS A 222 25.14 -20.17 25.76
N ILE A 223 24.32 -19.75 24.79
CA ILE A 223 24.73 -19.49 23.41
C ILE A 223 24.53 -18.01 23.11
N LEU A 224 25.63 -17.32 22.81
CA LEU A 224 25.64 -15.98 22.25
C LEU A 224 25.42 -16.07 20.74
N ARG A 225 24.43 -15.34 20.24
CA ARG A 225 24.15 -15.21 18.80
C ARG A 225 24.61 -13.85 18.32
N ILE A 226 25.61 -13.84 17.44
CA ILE A 226 26.19 -12.63 16.87
C ILE A 226 25.67 -12.56 15.44
N CYS A 227 24.88 -11.53 15.13
CA CYS A 227 24.18 -11.36 13.84
C CYS A 227 24.79 -10.22 13.03
#